data_AF-A0A7C2U9U0-F1
#
_entry.id   AF-A0A7C2U9U0-F1
#
_cell.length_a   1.000
_cell.length_b   1.000
_cell.length_c   1.000
_cell.angle_alpha   90.00
_cell.angle_beta   90.00
_cell.angle_gamma   90.00
#
_symmetry.space_group_name_H-M   'P 1'
#
loop_
_entity.id
_entity.type
_entity.pdbx_description
1 polymer ?
#
loop_
_entity_poly.entity_id
_entity_poly.type
_entity_poly.pdbx_seq_one_letter_code
_entity_poly.pdbx_strand_id
1 'polypeptide(L)'
;MLKPAKEAQEPEDERPIGEVVHQLIDEGKAYAKAEFDLVKAEALAKAAGFRIPAILLFTALLFAQAAVTVLAVTVALTLAPMIGPLGGGLVAVLLAGGAAALLAWQGLEKLKGAK
;
A
#
# COMPACT_ATOMS: atom_id res chain seq x y z
N MET A 1 70.54 18.16 40.18
CA MET A 1 69.09 18.05 40.37
C MET A 1 68.44 17.77 39.03
N LEU A 2 68.04 16.53 38.75
CA LEU A 2 67.08 16.19 37.70
C LEU A 2 66.23 15.03 38.25
N LYS A 3 64.97 15.34 38.52
CA LYS A 3 63.93 14.45 39.06
C LYS A 3 63.49 13.51 37.94
N PRO A 4 63.27 12.20 38.18
CA PRO A 4 62.55 11.38 37.23
C PRO A 4 61.07 11.75 37.38
N ALA A 5 60.54 12.54 36.46
CA ALA A 5 59.09 12.64 36.29
C ALA A 5 58.67 11.39 35.51
N LYS A 6 58.47 10.32 36.28
CA LYS A 6 57.74 9.13 35.88
C LYS A 6 56.46 9.60 35.17
N GLU A 7 56.33 9.27 33.89
CA GLU A 7 55.10 9.43 33.13
C GLU A 7 53.98 8.82 33.98
N ALA A 8 53.06 9.66 34.43
CA ALA A 8 51.78 9.20 34.93
C ALA A 8 51.05 8.65 33.72
N GLN A 9 51.25 7.35 33.45
CA GLN A 9 50.27 6.57 32.73
C GLN A 9 48.97 6.74 33.51
N GLU A 10 48.06 7.54 32.96
CA GLU A 10 46.67 7.53 33.39
C GLU A 10 46.21 6.07 33.36
N PRO A 11 45.59 5.55 34.43
CA PRO A 11 45.13 4.18 34.43
C PRO A 11 44.21 4.00 33.22
N GLU A 12 44.50 2.99 32.39
CA GLU A 12 43.55 2.50 31.41
C GLU A 12 42.23 2.31 32.14
N ASP A 13 41.26 3.15 31.78
CA ASP A 13 39.90 3.10 32.29
C ASP A 13 39.32 1.78 31.78
N GLU A 14 39.49 0.72 32.58
CA GLU A 14 38.93 -0.61 32.35
C GLU A 14 37.41 -0.48 32.35
N ARG A 15 36.86 -0.09 31.21
CA ARG A 15 35.42 0.11 31.03
C ARG A 15 34.71 -1.15 31.52
N PRO A 16 33.75 -1.01 32.45
CA PRO A 16 33.00 -2.15 32.96
C PRO A 16 32.40 -2.93 31.79
N ILE A 17 32.53 -4.26 31.80
CA ILE A 17 31.97 -5.13 30.76
C ILE A 17 30.47 -4.86 30.56
N GLY A 18 29.76 -4.47 31.62
CA GLY A 18 28.36 -4.07 31.55
C GLY A 18 28.11 -2.84 30.67
N GLU A 19 29.01 -1.86 30.65
CA GLU A 19 28.91 -0.67 29.80
C GLU A 19 29.11 -1.03 28.33
N VAL A 20 30.08 -1.91 28.03
CA VAL A 20 30.31 -2.42 26.67
C VAL A 20 29.11 -3.21 26.16
N VAL A 21 28.51 -4.06 27.00
CA VAL A 21 27.31 -4.82 26.64
C VAL A 21 26.11 -3.88 26.41
N HIS A 22 25.96 -2.85 27.24
CA HIS A 22 24.89 -1.87 27.07
C HIS A 22 25.05 -1.09 25.76
N GLN A 23 26.29 -0.68 25.46
CA GLN A 23 26.64 -0.02 24.20
C GLN A 23 26.32 -0.89 22.99
N LEU A 24 26.66 -2.18 23.01
CA LEU A 24 26.33 -3.12 21.92
C LEU A 24 24.82 -3.29 21.70
N ILE A 25 24.04 -3.31 22.78
CA ILE A 25 22.57 -3.39 22.70
C ILE A 25 22.01 -2.12 22.06
N ASP A 26 22.52 -0.95 22.45
CA ASP A 26 22.02 0.32 21.94
C ASP A 26 22.44 0.55 20.47
N GLU A 27 23.66 0.16 20.10
CA GLU A 27 24.13 0.13 18.71
C GLU A 27 23.32 -0.85 17.86
N GLY A 28 23.00 -2.05 18.37
CA GLY A 28 22.18 -3.03 17.68
C GLY A 28 20.75 -2.54 17.41
N LYS A 29 20.13 -1.86 18.39
CA LYS A 29 18.83 -1.21 18.20
C LYS A 29 18.90 -0.07 17.19
N ALA A 30 19.95 0.74 17.24
CA ALA A 30 20.17 1.83 16.30
C ALA A 30 20.32 1.30 14.86
N TYR A 31 21.06 0.20 14.68
CA TYR A 31 21.21 -0.47 13.40
C TYR A 31 19.89 -1.03 12.88
N ALA A 32 19.13 -1.76 13.71
CA ALA A 32 17.82 -2.29 13.31
C ALA A 32 16.84 -1.16 12.90
N LYS A 33 16.89 -0.03 13.60
CA LYS A 33 16.11 1.16 13.25
C LYS A 33 16.55 1.77 11.91
N ALA A 34 17.85 1.84 11.65
CA ALA A 34 18.39 2.36 10.39
C ALA A 34 17.97 1.49 9.20
N GLU A 35 18.00 0.17 9.32
CA GLU A 35 17.53 -0.75 8.27
C GLU A 35 16.03 -0.59 8.02
N PHE A 36 15.24 -0.46 9.10
CA PHE A 36 13.80 -0.19 8.97
C PHE A 36 13.53 1.15 8.26
N ASP A 37 14.26 2.20 8.63
CA ASP A 37 14.13 3.52 8.02
C ASP A 37 14.59 3.52 6.55
N LEU A 38 15.59 2.72 6.20
CA LEU A 38 16.04 2.52 4.81
C LEU A 38 14.97 1.82 3.97
N VAL A 39 14.42 0.70 4.45
CA VAL A 39 13.31 -0.01 3.77
C VAL A 39 12.10 0.90 3.62
N LYS A 40 11.77 1.67 4.66
CA LYS A 40 10.68 2.65 4.62
C LYS A 40 10.95 3.76 3.60
N ALA A 41 12.17 4.27 3.52
CA ALA A 41 12.56 5.29 2.56
C ALA A 41 12.49 4.76 1.12
N GLU A 42 12.97 3.54 0.86
CA GLU A 42 12.85 2.89 -0.45
C GLU A 42 11.39 2.66 -0.85
N ALA A 43 10.56 2.19 0.09
CA ALA A 43 9.14 1.99 -0.15
C ALA A 43 8.44 3.31 -0.47
N LEU A 44 8.74 4.40 0.26
CA LEU A 44 8.20 5.73 0.00
C LEU A 44 8.72 6.34 -1.31
N ALA A 45 9.99 6.14 -1.65
CA ALA A 45 10.58 6.60 -2.90
C ALA A 45 9.92 5.90 -4.10
N LYS A 46 9.71 4.58 -4.03
CA LYS A 46 8.93 3.84 -5.03
C LYS A 46 7.48 4.33 -5.08
N ALA A 47 6.82 4.51 -3.93
CA ALA A 47 5.44 4.97 -3.84
C ALA A 47 5.23 6.40 -4.37
N ALA A 48 6.22 7.28 -4.26
CA ALA A 48 6.15 8.66 -4.75
C ALA A 48 5.96 8.69 -6.29
N GLY A 49 6.59 7.77 -7.02
CA GLY A 49 6.40 7.62 -8.46
C GLY A 49 4.99 7.17 -8.87
N PHE A 50 4.24 6.55 -7.95
CA PHE A 50 2.89 6.06 -8.22
C PHE A 50 1.78 7.06 -7.91
N ARG A 51 2.07 8.23 -7.32
CA ARG A 51 1.01 9.19 -6.90
C ARG A 51 0.15 9.67 -8.09
N ILE A 52 0.79 10.17 -9.14
CA ILE A 52 0.10 10.66 -10.34
C ILE A 52 -0.66 9.53 -11.05
N PRO A 53 -0.04 8.38 -11.40
CA PRO A 53 -0.77 7.31 -12.08
C PRO A 53 -1.88 6.72 -11.19
N ALA A 54 -1.71 6.66 -9.87
CA ALA A 54 -2.78 6.23 -8.96
C ALA A 54 -3.98 7.18 -8.99
N ILE A 55 -3.75 8.49 -8.96
CA ILE A 55 -4.82 9.49 -9.08
C ILE A 55 -5.52 9.35 -10.43
N LEU A 56 -4.77 9.25 -11.54
CA LEU A 56 -5.35 9.09 -12.87
C LEU A 56 -6.17 7.81 -13.00
N LEU A 57 -5.67 6.67 -12.51
CA LEU A 57 -6.41 5.41 -12.51
C LEU A 57 -7.65 5.46 -11.64
N PHE A 58 -7.56 6.07 -10.46
CA PHE A 58 -8.71 6.26 -9.59
C PHE A 58 -9.77 7.14 -10.26
N THR A 59 -9.39 8.26 -10.85
CA THR A 59 -10.29 9.13 -11.61
C THR A 59 -10.91 8.40 -12.80
N ALA A 60 -10.13 7.65 -13.56
CA ALA A 60 -10.63 6.83 -14.67
C ALA A 60 -11.65 5.78 -14.18
N LEU A 61 -11.40 5.14 -13.03
CA LEU A 61 -12.32 4.19 -12.43
C LEU A 61 -13.65 4.85 -12.02
N LEU A 62 -13.62 6.07 -11.48
CA LEU A 62 -14.83 6.84 -11.17
C LEU A 62 -15.64 7.15 -12.43
N PHE A 63 -14.97 7.57 -13.52
CA PHE A 63 -15.64 7.80 -14.80
C PHE A 63 -16.20 6.51 -15.41
N ALA A 64 -15.47 5.40 -15.33
CA ALA A 64 -15.96 4.11 -15.78
C ALA A 64 -17.21 3.69 -15.01
N GLN A 65 -17.21 3.85 -13.68
CA GLN A 65 -18.39 3.57 -12.85
C GLN A 65 -19.58 4.45 -13.23
N ALA A 66 -19.36 5.75 -13.43
CA ALA A 66 -20.41 6.66 -13.88
C ALA A 66 -20.94 6.31 -15.28
N ALA A 67 -20.07 5.88 -16.18
CA ALA A 67 -20.48 5.45 -17.52
C ALA A 67 -21.36 4.20 -17.46
N VAL A 68 -21.04 3.23 -16.60
CA VAL A 68 -21.86 2.02 -16.40
C VAL A 68 -23.24 2.37 -15.85
N THR A 69 -23.33 3.28 -14.88
CA THR A 69 -24.64 3.68 -14.32
C THR A 69 -25.48 4.42 -15.35
N VAL A 70 -24.89 5.36 -16.09
CA VAL A 70 -25.58 6.08 -17.17
C VAL A 70 -26.04 5.10 -18.25
N LEU A 71 -25.22 4.15 -18.67
CA LEU A 71 -25.58 3.14 -19.65
C LEU A 71 -26.79 2.30 -19.17
N ALA A 72 -26.79 1.86 -17.92
CA ALA A 72 -27.93 1.12 -17.35
C ALA A 72 -29.21 1.95 -17.36
N VAL A 73 -29.13 3.24 -17.00
CA VAL A 73 -30.27 4.17 -17.06
C VAL A 73 -30.74 4.37 -18.50
N THR A 74 -29.82 4.54 -19.45
CA THR A 74 -30.17 4.67 -20.88
C THR A 74 -30.92 3.43 -21.36
N VAL A 75 -30.44 2.22 -21.06
CA VAL A 75 -31.15 0.97 -21.40
C VAL A 75 -32.55 0.95 -20.79
N ALA A 76 -32.69 1.31 -19.50
CA ALA A 76 -33.99 1.34 -18.85
C ALA A 76 -34.97 2.31 -19.52
N LEU A 77 -34.51 3.52 -19.85
CA LEU A 77 -35.32 4.55 -20.51
C LEU A 77 -35.66 4.20 -21.96
N THR A 78 -34.73 3.59 -22.71
CA THR A 78 -34.97 3.15 -24.09
C THR A 78 -35.99 2.03 -24.16
N LEU A 79 -36.03 1.12 -23.18
CA LEU A 79 -36.99 0.02 -23.13
C LEU A 79 -38.32 0.40 -22.45
N ALA A 80 -38.33 1.45 -21.63
CA ALA A 80 -39.53 1.93 -20.96
C ALA A 80 -40.76 2.12 -21.88
N PRO A 81 -40.68 2.69 -23.10
CA PRO A 81 -41.84 2.83 -23.97
C PRO A 81 -42.37 1.50 -24.55
N MET A 82 -41.57 0.42 -24.55
CA MET A 82 -41.96 -0.87 -25.13
C MET A 82 -42.59 -1.82 -24.11
N ILE A 83 -42.02 -1.88 -22.91
CA ILE A 83 -42.38 -2.87 -21.87
C ILE A 83 -42.74 -2.24 -20.52
N GLY A 84 -42.88 -0.91 -20.50
CA GLY A 84 -43.15 -0.11 -19.30
C GLY A 84 -41.88 0.21 -18.49
N PRO A 85 -41.92 1.25 -17.62
CA PRO A 85 -40.77 1.70 -16.85
C PRO A 85 -40.18 0.62 -15.93
N LEU A 86 -41.04 -0.17 -15.26
CA LEU A 86 -40.59 -1.28 -14.43
C LEU A 86 -39.91 -2.37 -15.25
N GLY A 87 -40.46 -2.70 -16.43
CA GLY A 87 -39.87 -3.69 -17.34
C GLY A 87 -38.49 -3.26 -17.83
N GLY A 88 -38.34 -2.02 -18.29
CA GLY A 88 -37.05 -1.46 -18.72
C GLY A 88 -36.02 -1.46 -17.59
N GLY A 89 -36.42 -1.06 -16.38
CA GLY A 89 -35.58 -1.09 -15.19
C GLY A 89 -35.09 -2.50 -14.83
N LEU A 90 -35.99 -3.50 -14.85
CA LEU A 90 -35.62 -4.89 -14.58
C LEU A 90 -34.61 -5.44 -15.59
N VAL A 91 -34.78 -5.14 -16.88
CA VAL A 91 -33.82 -5.55 -17.91
C VAL A 91 -32.46 -4.90 -17.68
N ALA A 92 -32.40 -3.61 -17.37
CA ALA A 92 -31.15 -2.93 -17.06
C ALA A 92 -30.44 -3.53 -15.83
N VAL A 93 -31.18 -3.87 -14.78
CA VAL A 93 -30.64 -4.55 -13.59
C VAL A 93 -30.09 -5.92 -13.92
N LEU A 94 -30.82 -6.73 -14.70
CA LEU A 94 -30.36 -8.06 -15.09
C LEU A 94 -29.09 -8.01 -15.94
N LEU A 95 -29.00 -7.05 -16.87
CA LEU A 95 -27.80 -6.88 -17.72
C LEU A 95 -26.59 -6.42 -16.90
N ALA A 96 -26.73 -5.32 -16.14
CA ALA A 96 -25.61 -4.77 -15.36
C ALA A 96 -25.21 -5.71 -14.21
N GLY A 97 -26.19 -6.25 -13.48
CA GLY A 97 -25.98 -7.21 -12.40
C GLY A 97 -25.41 -8.54 -12.90
N GLY A 98 -25.88 -9.03 -14.05
CA GLY A 98 -25.35 -10.23 -14.69
C GLY A 98 -23.90 -10.05 -15.12
N ALA A 99 -23.56 -8.93 -15.75
CA ALA A 99 -22.18 -8.60 -16.10
C ALA A 99 -21.29 -8.51 -14.85
N ALA A 100 -21.76 -7.86 -13.77
CA ALA A 100 -21.03 -7.77 -12.51
C ALA A 100 -20.80 -9.16 -11.88
N ALA A 101 -21.82 -10.03 -11.88
CA ALA A 101 -21.72 -11.39 -11.36
C ALA A 101 -20.70 -12.24 -12.15
N LEU A 102 -20.70 -12.13 -13.48
CA LEU A 102 -19.72 -12.81 -14.34
C LEU A 102 -18.29 -12.36 -14.07
N LEU A 103 -18.06 -11.05 -13.97
CA LEU A 103 -16.74 -10.49 -13.66
C LEU A 103 -16.28 -10.92 -12.27
N ALA A 104 -17.16 -10.88 -11.27
CA ALA A 104 -16.85 -11.32 -9.91
C ALA A 104 -16.48 -12.81 -9.87
N TRP A 105 -17.22 -13.65 -10.59
CA TRP A 105 -16.93 -15.08 -10.66
C TRP A 105 -15.56 -15.36 -11.30
N GLN A 106 -15.27 -14.75 -12.46
CA GLN A 106 -13.96 -14.90 -13.11
C GLN A 106 -12.81 -14.42 -12.23
N GLY A 107 -13.01 -13.32 -11.49
CA GLY A 107 -12.03 -12.81 -10.53
C GLY A 107 -11.76 -13.80 -9.40
N LEU A 108 -12.82 -14.40 -8.84
CA LEU A 108 -12.70 -15.42 -7.79
C LEU A 108 -12.03 -16.70 -8.29
N GLU A 109 -12.31 -17.13 -9.52
CA GLU A 109 -11.65 -18.30 -10.11
C GLU A 109 -10.16 -18.06 -10.32
N LYS A 110 -9.78 -16.90 -10.85
CA LYS A 110 -8.36 -16.54 -11.02
C LYS A 110 -7.63 -16.45 -9.68
N LEU A 111 -8.27 -15.91 -8.64
CA LEU A 111 -7.68 -15.84 -7.31
C LEU A 111 -7.48 -17.23 -6.69
N LYS A 112 -8.42 -18.15 -6.91
CA LYS A 112 -8.30 -19.55 -6.45
C LYS A 112 -7.17 -20.29 -7.18
N GLY A 113 -6.97 -20.03 -8.47
CA GLY A 113 -5.89 -20.63 -9.25
C GLY A 113 -4.49 -20.00 -9.04
N ALA A 114 -4.43 -18.83 -8.41
CA ALA A 114 -3.17 -18.15 -8.08
C ALA A 114 -2.62 -18.51 -6.68
N LYS A 115 -3.37 -19.29 -5.89
CA LYS A 115 -2.92 -19.92 -4.65
C LYS A 115 -2.39 -21.32 -4.94
#